data_AF-Q2G096-F1
#
_entry.id   AF-Q2G096-F1
#
_cell.length_a   1.000
_cell.length_b   1.000
_cell.length_c   1.000
_cell.angle_alpha   90.00
_cell.angle_beta   90.00
_cell.angle_gamma   90.00
#
_symmetry.space_group_name_H-M   'P 1'
#
loop_
_entity.id
_entity.type
_entity.pdbx_description
1 polymer ?
#
loop_
_entity_poly.entity_id
_entity_poly.type
_entity_poly.pdbx_seq_one_letter_code
_entity_poly.pdbx_strand_id
1 'polypeptide(L)' 'MIIVYIVLLLILVYVNYRLVNRLLSENRIYVVRLIATITTVISFILVYALIHELMPFVVRAMDLMYHQ' A
#
# COMPACT_ATOMS: atom_id res chain seq x y z
N MET A 1 -2.60 -8.86 -11.96
CA MET A 1 -1.68 -7.76 -11.58
C MET A 1 -1.73 -7.50 -10.08
N ILE A 2 -2.82 -7.83 -9.38
CA ILE A 2 -2.97 -7.97 -7.92
C ILE A 2 -1.67 -8.30 -7.15
N ILE A 3 -0.98 -9.42 -7.45
CA ILE A 3 0.26 -9.82 -6.75
C ILE A 3 1.35 -8.74 -6.85
N VAL A 4 1.45 -8.06 -8.00
CA VAL A 4 2.42 -6.98 -8.22
C VAL A 4 2.14 -5.80 -7.29
N TYR A 5 0.86 -5.41 -7.10
CA TYR A 5 0.52 -4.34 -6.15
C TYR A 5 0.84 -4.71 -4.71
N ILE A 6 0.59 -5.97 -4.31
CA ILE A 6 0.94 -6.45 -2.96
C ILE A 6 2.45 -6.39 -2.75
N VAL A 7 3.24 -6.88 -3.72
CA VAL A 7 4.71 -6.81 -3.67
C VAL A 7 5.18 -5.36 -3.62
N LEU A 8 4.59 -4.47 -4.40
CA LEU A 8 4.97 -3.07 -4.44
C LEU A 8 4.63 -2.33 -3.14
N LEU A 9 3.50 -2.65 -2.51
CA LEU A 9 3.16 -2.17 -1.16
C LEU A 9 4.17 -2.67 -0.12
N LEU A 10 4.57 -3.95 -0.16
CA LEU A 10 5.59 -4.49 0.75
C LEU A 10 6.94 -3.78 0.57
N ILE A 11 7.37 -3.56 -0.68
CA ILE A 11 8.60 -2.82 -0.98
C ILE A 11 8.50 -1.39 -0.46
N LEU A 12 7.38 -0.71 -0.71
CA LEU A 12 7.15 0.67 -0.28
C LEU A 12 7.24 0.79 1.25
N VAL A 13 6.60 -0.11 1.99
CA VAL A 13 6.65 -0.16 3.46
C VAL A 13 8.07 -0.42 3.95
N TYR A 14 8.77 -1.39 3.36
CA TYR A 14 10.15 -1.71 3.74
C TYR A 14 11.11 -0.55 3.50
N VAL A 15 11.02 0.10 2.34
CA VAL A 15 11.81 1.29 2.00
C VAL A 15 11.49 2.44 2.94
N ASN A 16 10.21 2.70 3.22
CA ASN A 16 9.79 3.72 4.17
C ASN A 16 10.40 3.47 5.56
N TYR A 17 10.28 2.24 6.09
CA TYR A 17 10.85 1.87 7.38
C TYR A 17 12.36 2.13 7.44
N ARG A 18 13.10 1.74 6.39
CA ARG A 18 14.56 1.96 6.32
C ARG A 18 14.93 3.44 6.25
N LEU A 19 14.20 4.24 5.46
CA LEU A 19 14.44 5.68 5.33
C LEU A 19 14.10 6.43 6.62
N VAL A 20 12.94 6.14 7.20
CA VAL A 20 12.47 6.75 8.45
C VAL A 20 13.45 6.43 9.59
N ASN A 21 13.88 5.17 9.73
CA ASN A 21 14.83 4.80 10.79
C ASN A 21 16.18 5.51 10.65
N ARG A 22 16.68 5.67 9.41
CA ARG A 22 17.90 6.45 9.15
C ARG A 22 17.72 7.93 9.48
N LEU A 23 16.62 8.54 9.04
CA LEU A 23 16.39 9.98 9.25
C LEU A 23 16.04 10.33 10.71
N LEU A 24 15.43 9.42 11.44
CA LEU A 24 15.25 9.54 12.89
C LEU A 24 16.59 9.53 13.61
N SER A 25 17.54 8.68 13.17
CA SER A 25 18.89 8.68 13.75
C SER A 25 19.66 9.99 13.52
N GLU A 26 19.32 10.74 12.47
CA GLU A 26 19.86 12.08 12.17
C GLU A 26 19.03 13.22 12.79
N ASN A 27 18.03 12.90 13.62
CA ASN A 27 17.10 13.86 14.24
C ASN A 27 16.33 14.77 13.25
N ARG A 28 16.14 14.30 12.00
CA ARG A 28 15.46 15.04 10.91
C ARG A 28 13.94 14.84 10.93
N ILE A 29 13.28 15.17 12.05
CA ILE A 29 11.86 14.86 12.28
C ILE A 29 10.93 15.43 11.20
N TYR A 30 11.17 16.66 10.74
CA TYR A 30 10.33 17.27 9.69
C TYR A 30 10.39 16.51 8.37
N VAL A 31 11.58 16.02 7.98
CA VAL A 31 11.77 15.23 6.76
C VAL A 31 11.11 13.86 6.89
N VAL A 32 11.21 13.24 8.07
CA VAL A 32 10.52 11.98 8.39
C VAL A 32 9.01 12.11 8.19
N ARG A 33 8.41 13.18 8.74
CA ARG A 33 6.96 13.44 8.59
C ARG A 33 6.59 13.63 7.13
N LEU A 34 7.38 14.39 6.37
CA LEU A 34 7.13 14.62 4.94
C LEU A 34 7.16 13.30 4.15
N ILE A 35 8.18 12.47 4.37
CA ILE A 35 8.31 11.16 3.70
C ILE A 35 7.14 10.25 4.08
N ALA A 36 6.77 10.20 5.37
CA ALA A 36 5.63 9.42 5.83
C ALA A 36 4.35 9.84 5.09
N THR A 37 4.06 11.14 5.00
CA THR A 37 2.89 11.66 4.25
C THR A 37 2.93 11.30 2.77
N ILE A 38 4.09 11.41 2.12
CA ILE A 38 4.21 11.04 0.70
C ILE A 38 3.95 9.53 0.52
N THR A 39 4.54 8.70 1.37
CA THR A 39 4.36 7.25 1.28
C THR A 39 2.94 6.80 1.61
N THR A 40 2.23 7.48 2.50
CA THR A 40 0.81 7.16 2.77
C THR A 40 -0.06 7.52 1.57
N VAL A 41 0.14 8.68 0.93
CA VAL A 41 -0.58 9.05 -0.30
C VAL A 41 -0.33 8.04 -1.42
N ILE A 42 0.92 7.63 -1.64
CA ILE A 42 1.24 6.59 -2.63
C ILE A 42 0.56 5.27 -2.26
N SER A 43 0.59 4.88 -0.99
CA SER A 43 -0.08 3.67 -0.51
C SER A 43 -1.58 3.69 -0.78
N PHE A 44 -2.26 4.82 -0.60
CA PHE A 44 -3.68 4.97 -0.93
C PHE A 44 -3.95 4.71 -2.42
N ILE A 45 -3.14 5.26 -3.31
CA ILE A 45 -3.28 5.06 -4.76
C ILE A 45 -3.11 3.57 -5.11
N LEU A 46 -2.12 2.91 -4.52
CA LEU A 46 -1.83 1.50 -4.77
C LEU A 46 -2.91 0.57 -4.21
N VAL A 47 -3.40 0.84 -3.00
CA VAL A 47 -4.50 0.09 -2.40
C VAL A 47 -5.79 0.27 -3.21
N TYR A 48 -6.06 1.49 -3.68
CA TYR A 48 -7.20 1.75 -4.56
C TYR A 48 -7.12 0.93 -5.86
N ALA A 49 -5.96 0.94 -6.54
CA ALA A 49 -5.73 0.15 -7.74
C ALA A 49 -5.88 -1.37 -7.47
N LEU A 50 -5.37 -1.84 -6.33
CA LEU A 50 -5.51 -3.22 -5.89
C LEU A 50 -6.98 -3.60 -5.66
N ILE A 51 -7.75 -2.78 -4.96
CA ILE A 51 -9.18 -3.02 -4.71
C ILE A 51 -9.95 -3.03 -6.02
N HIS A 52 -9.67 -2.10 -6.93
CA HIS A 52 -10.30 -2.05 -8.24
C HIS A 52 -10.07 -3.34 -9.05
N GLU A 53 -8.85 -3.89 -9.01
CA GLU A 53 -8.56 -5.18 -9.64
C GLU A 53 -9.15 -6.39 -8.91
N LEU A 54 -9.28 -6.31 -7.58
CA LEU A 54 -9.83 -7.39 -6.77
C LEU A 54 -11.36 -7.46 -6.87
N MET A 55 -12.02 -6.32 -7.10
CA MET A 55 -13.48 -6.18 -7.18
C MET A 55 -14.19 -7.23 -8.06
N PRO A 56 -13.76 -7.51 -9.32
CA PRO A 56 -14.43 -8.54 -10.14
C PRO A 56 -14.35 -9.95 -9.54
N PHE A 57 -13.27 -10.28 -8.82
CA PHE A 57 -13.15 -11.57 -8.12
C PHE A 57 -14.09 -11.64 -6.93
N VAL A 58 -14.22 -10.54 -6.18
CA VAL A 58 -15.16 -10.44 -5.05
C VAL A 58 -16.60 -10.56 -5.54
N VAL A 59 -16.97 -9.86 -6.60
CA VAL A 59 -18.33 -9.94 -7.19
C VAL A 59 -18.63 -11.36 -7.66
N ARG A 60 -17.69 -12.03 -8.34
CA ARG A 60 -17.88 -13.43 -8.76
C ARG A 60 -18.01 -14.38 -7.57
N ALA A 61 -17.23 -14.18 -6.51
CA ALA A 61 -17.34 -14.99 -5.29
C ALA A 61 -18.70 -14.78 -4.60
N MET A 62 -19.19 -13.55 -4.54
CA MET A 62 -20.52 -13.24 -4.04
C MET A 62 -21.62 -13.87 -4.89
N ASP A 63 -21.50 -13.81 -6.21
CA ASP A 63 -22.49 -14.38 -7.14
C ASP A 63 -22.61 -15.90 -7.01
N LEU A 64 -21.47 -16.60 -6.85
CA LEU A 64 -21.43 -18.03 -6.57
C LEU A 64 -22.08 -18.39 -5.24
N MET A 65 -21.90 -17.56 -4.20
CA MET A 65 -22.52 -17.78 -2.89
C MET A 65 -24.01 -17.41 -2.88
N TYR A 66 -24.45 -16.47 -3.72
CA TYR A 66 -25.84 -16.02 -3.78
C TYR A 66 -26.76 -17.00 -4.55
N HIS A 67 -26.19 -17.74 -5.51
CA HIS A 67 -26.91 -18.78 -6.26
C HIS A 67 -26.84 -20.18 -5.61
N GLN A 68 -26.24 -20.31 -4.42
CA GLN A 68 -26.34 -21.50 -3.56
C GLN A 68 -27.52 -21.37 -2.60
#